data_AF-A0A351MKX3-F1
#
_entry.id   AF-A0A351MKX3-F1
#
_cell.length_a   1.000
_cell.length_b   1.000
_cell.length_c   1.000
_cell.angle_alpha   90.00
_cell.angle_beta   90.00
_cell.angle_gamma   90.00
#
_symmetry.space_group_name_H-M   'P 1'
#
loop_
_entity.id
_entity.type
_entity.pdbx_description
1 polymer ?
#
loop_
_entity_poly.entity_id
_entity_poly.type
_entity_poly.pdbx_seq_one_letter_code
_entity_poly.pdbx_strand_id
1 'polypeptide(L)'
;MTGVQTCALPICTLRAGPRAPQLMGLSLDAAKAKLHEVELRSGEVTSEWSDTIARGMVVRQTPEAGVRVPAEVLVDLVLSKGPEKTVVPDLTGMDLAGVKAALAAADLRLSGPETAQQPGQPDGVAIYQNVTAGTSVARGTKVHVVINKRPPVPAPTEPTPTEPTEPPAEPAADAPKTVDDVAGSVVGEVVDQVMEKTAEKGRELTKKGIEAAKDWSREKLDEFKNRDAKPAPKAAEGPEAP
;
A
#
# COMPACT_ATOMS: atom_id res chain seq x y z
N MET A 1 2.95 -69.11 -13.60
CA MET A 1 2.19 -68.70 -14.80
C MET A 1 0.92 -68.03 -14.31
N THR A 2 0.94 -66.70 -14.35
CA THR A 2 -0.06 -65.75 -13.86
C THR A 2 -1.31 -65.82 -14.74
N GLY A 3 -2.36 -66.47 -14.24
CA GLY A 3 -3.70 -66.41 -14.83
C GLY A 3 -4.43 -65.18 -14.32
N VAL A 4 -4.39 -64.10 -15.09
CA VAL A 4 -5.05 -62.83 -14.76
C VAL A 4 -6.56 -63.05 -14.81
N GLN A 5 -7.20 -62.73 -13.70
CA GLN A 5 -8.61 -62.93 -13.43
C GLN A 5 -9.47 -62.17 -14.45
N THR A 6 -10.22 -62.94 -15.22
CA THR A 6 -11.18 -62.49 -16.22
C THR A 6 -12.36 -61.84 -15.51
N CYS A 7 -12.42 -60.50 -15.47
CA CYS A 7 -13.62 -59.80 -15.02
C CYS A 7 -14.71 -59.96 -16.08
N ALA A 8 -15.71 -60.77 -15.75
CA ALA A 8 -16.96 -60.92 -16.46
C ALA A 8 -17.87 -59.71 -16.19
N LEU A 9 -17.84 -58.70 -17.06
CA LEU A 9 -18.94 -57.78 -17.29
C LEU A 9 -19.01 -57.44 -18.79
N PRO A 10 -20.06 -57.85 -19.51
CA PRO A 10 -20.31 -57.34 -20.85
C PRO A 10 -20.94 -55.94 -20.72
N ILE A 11 -20.47 -54.98 -21.52
CA ILE A 11 -21.04 -53.62 -21.70
C ILE A 11 -20.59 -52.57 -20.67
N CYS A 12 -19.30 -52.19 -20.71
CA CYS A 12 -18.85 -50.86 -20.30
C CYS A 12 -18.82 -49.87 -21.49
N THR A 13 -19.83 -49.91 -22.37
CA THR A 13 -20.06 -48.80 -23.31
C THR A 13 -20.73 -47.65 -22.58
N LEU A 14 -19.97 -46.97 -21.71
CA LEU A 14 -20.36 -45.69 -21.16
C LEU A 14 -20.51 -44.73 -22.35
N ARG A 15 -21.75 -44.42 -22.73
CA ARG A 15 -22.08 -43.49 -23.82
C ARG A 15 -21.31 -42.20 -23.58
N ALA A 16 -20.29 -41.98 -24.40
CA ALA A 16 -19.50 -40.76 -24.38
C ALA A 16 -20.43 -39.56 -24.57
N GLY A 17 -20.68 -38.81 -23.51
CA GLY A 17 -21.53 -37.62 -23.58
C GLY A 17 -20.86 -36.46 -24.33
N PRO A 18 -21.61 -35.36 -24.56
CA PRO A 18 -21.11 -34.20 -25.30
C PRO A 18 -19.90 -33.56 -24.60
N ARG A 19 -19.07 -32.85 -25.38
CA ARG A 19 -17.95 -32.08 -24.82
C ARG A 19 -18.45 -30.71 -24.39
N ALA A 20 -18.02 -30.27 -23.22
CA ALA A 20 -18.30 -28.92 -22.75
C ALA A 20 -17.69 -27.87 -23.72
N PRO A 21 -18.49 -26.89 -24.20
CA PRO A 21 -18.00 -25.85 -25.10
C PRO A 21 -17.09 -24.86 -24.35
N GLN A 22 -16.29 -24.09 -25.10
CA GLN A 22 -15.52 -22.97 -24.55
C GLN A 22 -16.43 -21.75 -24.35
N LEU A 23 -16.64 -21.34 -23.10
CA LEU A 23 -17.47 -20.19 -22.74
C LEU A 23 -16.67 -19.02 -22.16
N MET A 24 -15.37 -19.21 -21.89
CA MET A 24 -14.49 -18.16 -21.38
C MET A 24 -14.50 -16.91 -22.28
N GLY A 25 -14.64 -15.73 -21.68
CA GLY A 25 -14.64 -14.47 -22.41
C GLY A 25 -15.89 -14.21 -23.25
N LEU A 26 -16.92 -15.05 -23.18
CA LEU A 26 -18.22 -14.75 -23.76
C LEU A 26 -19.11 -13.99 -22.76
N SER A 27 -20.09 -13.26 -23.27
CA SER A 27 -21.18 -12.71 -22.45
C SER A 27 -22.07 -13.84 -21.93
N LEU A 28 -22.79 -13.60 -20.83
CA LEU A 28 -23.74 -14.58 -20.29
C LEU A 28 -24.76 -15.07 -21.35
N ASP A 29 -25.23 -14.17 -22.21
CA ASP A 29 -26.19 -14.49 -23.27
C ASP A 29 -25.57 -15.40 -24.34
N ALA A 30 -24.39 -15.03 -24.85
CA ALA A 30 -23.67 -15.85 -25.81
C ALA A 30 -23.25 -17.21 -25.23
N ALA A 31 -22.90 -17.25 -23.94
CA ALA A 31 -22.57 -18.49 -23.24
C ALA A 31 -23.79 -19.42 -23.14
N LYS A 32 -24.97 -18.88 -22.79
CA LYS A 32 -26.23 -19.64 -22.77
C LYS A 32 -26.62 -20.16 -24.15
N ALA A 33 -26.45 -19.35 -25.20
CA ALA A 33 -26.71 -19.76 -26.57
C ALA A 33 -25.83 -20.95 -26.99
N LYS A 34 -24.53 -20.89 -26.67
CA LYS A 34 -23.61 -22.01 -26.93
C LYS A 34 -23.92 -23.27 -26.13
N LEU A 35 -24.36 -23.13 -24.88
CA LEU A 35 -24.79 -24.27 -24.07
C LEU A 35 -26.04 -24.93 -24.68
N HIS A 36 -26.98 -24.13 -25.16
CA HIS A 36 -28.19 -24.63 -25.82
C HIS A 36 -27.88 -25.40 -27.13
N GLU A 37 -26.87 -24.97 -27.89
CA GLU A 37 -26.43 -25.66 -29.13
C GLU A 37 -25.95 -27.10 -28.87
N VAL A 38 -25.34 -27.34 -27.71
CA VAL A 38 -24.85 -28.67 -27.31
C VAL A 38 -25.82 -29.42 -26.38
N GLU A 39 -27.06 -28.94 -26.27
CA GLU A 39 -28.12 -29.48 -25.41
C GLU A 39 -27.72 -29.56 -23.91
N LEU A 40 -26.81 -28.68 -23.48
CA LEU A 40 -26.40 -28.53 -22.08
C LEU A 40 -27.18 -27.39 -21.41
N ARG A 41 -27.36 -27.50 -20.10
CA ARG A 41 -28.08 -26.50 -19.30
C ARG A 41 -27.10 -25.65 -18.50
N SER A 42 -27.41 -24.36 -18.36
CA SER A 42 -26.68 -23.50 -17.43
C SER A 42 -27.09 -23.85 -16.00
N GLY A 43 -26.09 -24.09 -15.15
CA GLY A 43 -26.25 -24.31 -13.72
C GLY A 43 -26.26 -23.02 -12.92
N GLU A 44 -25.46 -23.01 -11.86
CA GLU A 44 -25.29 -21.86 -10.99
C GLU A 44 -24.47 -20.77 -11.68
N VAL A 45 -24.95 -19.53 -11.61
CA VAL A 45 -24.22 -18.36 -12.11
C VAL A 45 -23.72 -17.56 -10.92
N THR A 46 -22.44 -17.72 -10.60
CA THR A 46 -21.76 -16.95 -9.56
C THR A 46 -21.00 -15.80 -10.19
N SER A 47 -20.52 -14.88 -9.35
CA SER A 47 -19.87 -13.66 -9.83
C SER A 47 -18.69 -13.26 -8.97
N GLU A 48 -17.53 -13.11 -9.61
CA GLU A 48 -16.22 -12.88 -9.01
C GLU A 48 -15.60 -11.57 -9.52
N TRP A 49 -14.77 -10.92 -8.70
CA TRP A 49 -14.03 -9.73 -9.10
C TRP A 49 -12.81 -10.11 -9.93
N SER A 50 -12.59 -9.43 -11.05
CA SER A 50 -11.46 -9.69 -11.93
C SER A 50 -10.99 -8.40 -12.58
N ASP A 51 -9.71 -8.08 -12.41
CA ASP A 51 -9.09 -6.87 -12.98
C ASP A 51 -8.76 -7.03 -14.47
N THR A 52 -8.67 -8.27 -14.97
CA THR A 52 -8.32 -8.58 -16.37
C THR A 52 -9.54 -8.77 -17.26
N ILE A 53 -10.67 -9.20 -16.70
CA ILE A 53 -11.87 -9.54 -17.47
C ILE A 53 -12.95 -8.50 -17.27
N ALA A 54 -13.48 -7.96 -18.37
CA ALA A 54 -14.56 -6.97 -18.34
C ALA A 54 -15.82 -7.51 -17.66
N ARG A 55 -16.58 -6.60 -17.02
CA ARG A 55 -17.83 -6.95 -16.34
C ARG A 55 -18.81 -7.66 -17.28
N GLY A 56 -19.42 -8.74 -16.79
CA GLY A 56 -20.44 -9.51 -17.50
C GLY A 56 -19.91 -10.60 -18.43
N MET A 57 -18.59 -10.80 -18.47
CA MET A 57 -17.93 -11.86 -19.22
C MET A 57 -17.68 -13.07 -18.33
N VAL A 58 -17.69 -14.28 -18.89
CA VAL A 58 -17.38 -15.51 -18.16
C VAL A 58 -15.87 -15.55 -17.84
N VAL A 59 -15.54 -15.57 -16.55
CA VAL A 59 -14.20 -15.74 -15.99
C VAL A 59 -13.83 -17.21 -15.92
N ARG A 60 -14.79 -18.03 -15.48
CA ARG A 60 -14.60 -19.46 -15.31
C ARG A 60 -15.89 -20.19 -15.61
N GLN A 61 -15.76 -21.42 -16.06
CA GLN A 61 -16.87 -22.36 -16.19
C GLN A 61 -16.48 -23.65 -15.48
N THR A 62 -17.45 -24.38 -14.97
CA THR A 62 -17.26 -25.73 -14.44
C THR A 62 -18.41 -26.59 -14.94
N PRO A 63 -18.16 -27.71 -15.63
CA PRO A 63 -16.87 -28.33 -15.98
C PRO A 63 -16.05 -27.58 -17.05
N GLU A 64 -14.72 -27.76 -17.02
CA GLU A 64 -13.80 -27.11 -17.97
C GLU A 64 -14.09 -27.44 -19.43
N ALA A 65 -13.73 -26.54 -20.34
CA ALA A 65 -13.97 -26.72 -21.76
C ALA A 65 -13.25 -27.96 -22.31
N GLY A 66 -13.91 -28.66 -23.23
CA GLY A 66 -13.40 -29.90 -23.85
C GLY A 66 -13.58 -31.15 -22.99
N VAL A 67 -13.95 -31.03 -21.72
CA VAL A 67 -14.27 -32.16 -20.85
C VAL A 67 -15.55 -32.84 -21.35
N ARG A 68 -15.55 -34.18 -21.39
CA ARG A 68 -16.76 -34.95 -21.70
C ARG A 68 -17.64 -35.01 -20.47
N VAL A 69 -18.90 -34.63 -20.65
CA VAL A 69 -19.88 -34.55 -19.58
C VAL A 69 -21.06 -35.44 -19.89
N PRO A 70 -21.77 -35.99 -18.89
CA PRO A 70 -23.01 -36.69 -19.14
C PRO A 70 -24.01 -35.76 -19.83
N ALA A 71 -24.83 -36.32 -20.71
CA ALA A 71 -25.99 -35.61 -21.23
C ALA A 71 -26.83 -35.17 -20.02
N GLU A 72 -27.22 -33.89 -19.97
CA GLU A 72 -27.95 -33.25 -18.86
C GLU A 72 -27.12 -32.72 -17.68
N VAL A 73 -25.79 -32.64 -17.76
CA VAL A 73 -25.02 -31.91 -16.73
C VAL A 73 -25.37 -30.42 -16.72
N LEU A 74 -25.32 -29.82 -15.53
CA LEU A 74 -25.36 -28.37 -15.36
C LEU A 74 -23.93 -27.81 -15.51
N VAL A 75 -23.80 -26.73 -16.28
CA VAL A 75 -22.53 -25.98 -16.40
C VAL A 75 -22.63 -24.71 -15.58
N ASP A 76 -21.86 -24.67 -14.49
CA ASP A 76 -21.76 -23.51 -13.62
C ASP A 76 -20.84 -22.47 -14.26
N LEU A 77 -21.24 -21.21 -14.12
CA LEU A 77 -20.59 -20.06 -14.75
C LEU A 77 -20.18 -19.06 -13.68
N VAL A 78 -18.93 -18.63 -13.71
CA VAL A 78 -18.42 -17.53 -12.89
C VAL A 78 -18.28 -16.32 -13.79
N LEU A 79 -19.06 -15.27 -13.54
CA LEU A 79 -19.02 -14.01 -14.29
C LEU A 79 -18.10 -12.99 -13.62
N SER A 80 -17.43 -12.18 -14.43
CA SER A 80 -16.64 -11.06 -13.94
C SER A 80 -17.56 -9.93 -13.49
N LYS A 81 -17.33 -9.41 -12.30
CA LYS A 81 -17.90 -8.13 -11.83
C LYS A 81 -17.08 -6.92 -12.29
N GLY A 82 -15.96 -7.15 -12.98
CA GLY A 82 -14.97 -6.15 -13.34
C GLY A 82 -13.96 -5.91 -12.20
N PRO A 83 -13.09 -4.90 -12.34
CA PRO A 83 -12.13 -4.55 -11.32
C PRO A 83 -12.87 -4.12 -10.06
N GLU A 84 -12.42 -4.63 -8.91
CA GLU A 84 -12.97 -4.23 -7.63
C GLU A 84 -12.62 -2.75 -7.42
N LYS A 85 -13.63 -1.92 -7.17
CA LYS A 85 -13.43 -0.49 -6.90
C LYS A 85 -13.44 -0.24 -5.41
N THR A 86 -12.51 0.57 -4.95
CA THR A 86 -12.42 1.07 -3.57
C THR A 86 -12.49 2.59 -3.57
N VAL A 87 -12.94 3.15 -2.45
CA VAL A 87 -12.99 4.60 -2.27
C VAL A 87 -11.63 5.07 -1.75
N VAL A 88 -11.09 6.13 -2.36
CA VAL A 88 -9.87 6.76 -1.87
C VAL A 88 -10.18 7.52 -0.58
N PRO A 89 -9.54 7.17 0.55
CA PRO A 89 -9.68 7.92 1.80
C PRO A 89 -9.05 9.31 1.66
N ASP A 90 -9.48 10.25 2.50
CA ASP A 90 -8.78 11.53 2.60
C ASP A 90 -7.46 11.33 3.34
N LEU A 91 -6.35 11.57 2.66
CA LEU A 91 -5.00 11.45 3.20
C LEU A 91 -4.42 12.81 3.59
N THR A 92 -5.11 13.91 3.27
CA THR A 92 -4.61 15.26 3.58
C THR A 92 -4.60 15.48 5.09
N GLY A 93 -3.54 16.10 5.62
CA GLY A 93 -3.43 16.32 7.07
C GLY A 93 -2.96 15.12 7.89
N MET A 94 -2.83 13.93 7.29
CA MET A 94 -2.33 12.73 7.98
C MET A 94 -0.81 12.64 7.96
N ASP A 95 -0.25 11.98 8.98
CA ASP A 95 1.16 11.61 9.03
C ASP A 95 1.46 10.41 8.12
N LEU A 96 2.74 10.16 7.85
CA LEU A 96 3.16 9.04 6.98
C LEU A 96 2.62 7.69 7.47
N ALA A 97 2.56 7.45 8.78
CA ALA A 97 2.05 6.18 9.32
C ALA A 97 0.52 6.08 9.15
N GLY A 98 -0.22 7.15 9.44
CA GLY A 98 -1.66 7.24 9.19
C GLY A 98 -2.01 7.05 7.72
N VAL A 99 -1.26 7.68 6.80
CA VAL A 99 -1.42 7.51 5.36
C VAL A 99 -1.25 6.05 4.94
N LYS A 100 -0.20 5.37 5.44
CA LYS A 100 0.01 3.95 5.15
C LYS A 100 -1.12 3.08 5.69
N ALA A 101 -1.61 3.37 6.90
CA ALA A 101 -2.72 2.62 7.51
C ALA A 101 -4.03 2.81 6.74
N ALA A 102 -4.36 4.05 6.35
CA ALA A 102 -5.55 4.37 5.57
C ALA A 102 -5.50 3.74 4.17
N LEU A 103 -4.34 3.78 3.51
CA LEU A 103 -4.15 3.11 2.21
C LEU A 103 -4.24 1.59 2.34
N ALA A 104 -3.66 1.00 3.38
CA ALA A 104 -3.75 -0.44 3.63
C ALA A 104 -5.19 -0.88 3.91
N ALA A 105 -5.96 -0.11 4.69
CA ALA A 105 -7.37 -0.38 4.93
C ALA A 105 -8.23 -0.29 3.66
N ALA A 106 -7.81 0.52 2.68
CA ALA A 106 -8.46 0.64 1.37
C ALA A 106 -7.89 -0.33 0.32
N ASP A 107 -6.93 -1.20 0.65
CA ASP A 107 -6.18 -2.05 -0.30
C ASP A 107 -5.56 -1.25 -1.47
N LEU A 108 -5.10 -0.04 -1.17
CA LEU A 108 -4.41 0.84 -2.10
C LEU A 108 -2.90 0.80 -1.86
N ARG A 109 -2.13 1.05 -2.92
CA ARG A 109 -0.67 1.05 -2.84
C ARG A 109 -0.16 2.48 -2.73
N LEU A 110 0.78 2.73 -1.83
CA LEU A 110 1.52 3.98 -1.81
C LEU A 110 2.59 3.94 -2.90
N SER A 111 2.52 4.84 -3.88
CA SER A 111 3.68 5.12 -4.73
C SER A 111 4.53 6.17 -4.04
N GLY A 112 5.72 5.76 -3.59
CA GLY A 112 6.86 6.57 -3.14
C GLY A 112 6.49 7.86 -2.41
N PRO A 113 6.70 7.98 -1.08
CA PRO A 113 6.48 9.25 -0.40
C PRO A 113 7.46 10.29 -0.97
N GLU A 114 6.95 11.16 -1.84
CA GLU A 114 7.69 12.33 -2.26
C GLU A 114 7.63 13.34 -1.14
N THR A 115 8.73 14.03 -0.89
CA THR A 115 8.80 15.03 0.16
C THR A 115 8.95 16.39 -0.50
N ALA A 116 7.96 17.26 -0.29
CA ALA A 116 8.01 18.64 -0.74
C ALA A 116 8.18 19.58 0.46
N GLN A 117 8.67 20.79 0.20
CA GLN A 117 8.84 21.81 1.21
C GLN A 117 7.80 22.89 0.96
N GLN A 118 6.80 22.99 1.84
CA GLN A 118 5.81 24.05 1.76
C GLN A 118 5.90 24.93 3.02
N PRO A 119 6.28 26.22 2.87
CA PRO A 119 6.32 27.14 4.00
C PRO A 119 4.92 27.33 4.56
N GLY A 120 4.79 27.31 5.88
CA GLY A 120 3.52 27.51 6.60
C GLY A 120 2.73 26.24 6.94
N GLN A 121 3.17 25.05 6.51
CA GLN A 121 2.51 23.79 6.87
C GLN A 121 3.27 22.98 7.93
N PRO A 122 2.58 22.13 8.72
CA PRO A 122 3.21 21.24 9.69
C PRO A 122 4.16 20.24 9.02
N ASP A 123 5.20 19.83 9.74
CA ASP A 123 6.18 18.85 9.27
C ASP A 123 5.62 17.43 9.30
N GLY A 124 5.99 16.58 8.35
CA GLY A 124 5.62 15.16 8.32
C GLY A 124 4.17 14.89 7.91
N VAL A 125 3.45 15.90 7.43
CA VAL A 125 2.03 15.82 7.04
C VAL A 125 1.87 15.73 5.53
N ALA A 126 0.94 14.89 5.05
CA ALA A 126 0.57 14.83 3.65
C ALA A 126 -0.16 16.11 3.21
N ILE A 127 0.45 16.84 2.29
CA ILE A 127 -0.08 18.10 1.74
C ILE A 127 -0.89 17.85 0.49
N TYR A 128 -0.44 16.90 -0.32
CA TYR A 128 -1.00 16.68 -1.64
C TYR A 128 -1.20 15.19 -1.87
N GLN A 129 -2.36 14.89 -2.45
CA GLN A 129 -2.71 13.58 -2.97
C GLN A 129 -3.12 13.77 -4.43
N ASN A 130 -2.64 12.88 -5.29
CA ASN A 130 -2.97 12.96 -6.71
C ASN A 130 -4.43 12.64 -7.02
N VAL A 131 -5.06 11.80 -6.19
CA VAL A 131 -6.47 11.41 -6.35
C VAL A 131 -7.29 12.09 -5.26
N THR A 132 -8.36 12.77 -5.67
CA THR A 132 -9.27 13.44 -4.74
C THR A 132 -9.93 12.43 -3.80
N ALA A 133 -10.01 12.77 -2.51
CA ALA A 133 -10.74 12.01 -1.51
C ALA A 133 -12.18 11.72 -1.97
N GLY A 134 -12.68 10.50 -1.70
CA GLY A 134 -14.01 10.07 -2.10
C GLY A 134 -14.12 9.56 -3.54
N THR A 135 -13.05 9.63 -4.34
CA THR A 135 -13.05 9.07 -5.70
C THR A 135 -12.98 7.54 -5.64
N SER A 136 -13.76 6.86 -6.49
CA SER A 136 -13.69 5.41 -6.64
C SER A 136 -12.60 5.01 -7.63
N VAL A 137 -11.59 4.29 -7.16
CA VAL A 137 -10.47 3.77 -7.97
C VAL A 137 -10.41 2.25 -7.91
N ALA A 138 -9.70 1.60 -8.84
CA ALA A 138 -9.49 0.15 -8.75
C ALA A 138 -8.61 -0.21 -7.53
N ARG A 139 -8.88 -1.35 -6.90
CA ARG A 139 -8.02 -1.92 -5.85
C ARG A 139 -6.58 -2.04 -6.37
N GLY A 140 -5.61 -1.82 -5.48
CA GLY A 140 -4.19 -1.88 -5.83
C GLY A 140 -3.67 -0.70 -6.65
N THR A 141 -4.48 0.31 -6.95
CA THR A 141 -4.03 1.56 -7.60
C THR A 141 -2.95 2.22 -6.74
N LYS A 142 -1.91 2.73 -7.41
CA LYS A 142 -0.84 3.48 -6.76
C LYS A 142 -1.26 4.93 -6.55
N VAL A 143 -1.35 5.36 -5.30
CA VAL A 143 -1.65 6.74 -4.92
C VAL A 143 -0.35 7.44 -4.58
N HIS A 144 -0.05 8.49 -5.35
CA HIS A 144 1.06 9.39 -5.08
C HIS A 144 0.65 10.38 -3.99
N VAL A 145 1.45 10.42 -2.92
CA VAL A 145 1.25 11.31 -1.78
C VAL A 145 2.54 12.09 -1.57
N VAL A 146 2.40 13.40 -1.41
CA VAL A 146 3.49 14.32 -1.12
C VAL A 146 3.41 14.75 0.34
N ILE A 147 4.49 14.53 1.07
CA ILE A 147 4.61 14.81 2.49
C ILE A 147 5.43 16.09 2.66
N ASN A 148 4.96 16.99 3.52
CA ASN A 148 5.74 18.17 3.87
C ASN A 148 6.98 17.76 4.65
N LYS A 149 8.13 18.25 4.21
CA LYS A 149 9.30 18.39 5.07
C LYS A 149 9.52 19.86 5.34
N ARG A 150 9.61 20.22 6.61
CA ARG A 150 10.07 21.55 6.99
C ARG A 150 11.48 21.76 6.40
N PRO A 151 11.76 22.93 5.80
CA PRO A 151 13.12 23.28 5.46
C PRO A 151 14.00 23.11 6.71
N PRO A 152 15.23 22.60 6.61
CA PRO A 152 16.18 22.80 7.71
C PRO A 152 16.19 24.30 7.99
N VAL A 153 15.94 24.68 9.24
CA VAL A 153 16.03 26.09 9.64
C VAL A 153 17.42 26.52 9.19
N PRO A 154 17.57 27.52 8.29
CA PRO A 154 18.90 28.03 8.01
C PRO A 154 19.47 28.43 9.36
N ALA A 155 20.68 27.96 9.68
CA ALA A 155 21.45 28.53 10.77
C ALA A 155 21.38 30.06 10.63
N PRO A 156 21.26 30.83 11.73
CA PRO A 156 21.00 32.27 11.65
C PRO A 156 21.94 32.88 10.62
N THR A 157 21.35 33.37 9.54
CA THR A 157 22.09 33.97 8.44
C THR A 157 22.79 35.18 9.01
N GLU A 158 24.12 35.13 9.14
CA GLU A 158 24.91 36.35 9.14
C GLU A 158 24.49 37.14 7.88
N PRO A 159 24.28 38.46 8.00
CA PRO A 159 23.83 39.27 6.88
C PRO A 159 24.87 39.17 5.78
N THR A 160 24.56 38.39 4.74
CA THR A 160 25.33 38.40 3.51
C THR A 160 25.21 39.82 2.95
N PRO A 161 26.32 40.54 2.72
CA PRO A 161 26.25 41.84 2.09
C PRO A 161 25.54 41.67 0.75
N THR A 162 24.44 42.37 0.61
CA THR A 162 23.73 42.57 -0.64
C THR A 162 24.77 43.03 -1.67
N GLU A 163 25.00 42.25 -2.71
CA GLU A 163 25.61 42.75 -3.95
C GLU A 163 24.48 42.92 -4.98
N PRO A 164 23.97 44.16 -5.17
CA PRO A 164 23.05 44.49 -6.24
C PRO A 164 23.86 44.71 -7.53
N THR A 165 23.67 43.86 -8.55
CA THR A 165 23.99 44.22 -9.94
C THR A 165 22.72 44.79 -10.59
N GLU A 166 22.64 46.11 -10.57
CA GLU A 166 21.66 46.99 -11.21
C GLU A 166 22.15 47.34 -12.67
N PRO A 167 21.41 48.08 -13.54
CA PRO A 167 20.10 47.78 -14.16
C PRO A 167 20.03 48.37 -15.63
N PRO A 168 18.95 49.01 -16.15
CA PRO A 168 18.57 49.01 -17.57
C PRO A 168 19.28 50.06 -18.47
N ALA A 169 19.13 49.91 -19.78
CA ALA A 169 19.45 50.95 -20.75
C ALA A 169 18.63 52.24 -20.51
N GLU A 170 19.38 53.28 -20.10
CA GLU A 170 19.22 54.73 -20.33
C GLU A 170 17.95 55.52 -19.91
N PRO A 171 18.05 56.84 -19.61
CA PRO A 171 19.27 57.68 -19.54
C PRO A 171 19.49 58.49 -18.22
N ALA A 172 20.78 58.69 -17.96
CA ALA A 172 21.47 59.83 -17.33
C ALA A 172 20.71 60.84 -16.45
N ALA A 173 21.17 60.97 -15.20
CA ALA A 173 21.57 62.25 -14.62
C ALA A 173 22.46 62.07 -13.36
N ASP A 174 23.65 62.66 -13.43
CA ASP A 174 24.39 63.36 -12.37
C ASP A 174 24.85 62.68 -11.06
N ALA A 175 26.17 62.43 -11.02
CA ALA A 175 27.15 62.93 -10.03
C ALA A 175 27.15 62.49 -8.53
N PRO A 176 28.33 62.49 -7.86
CA PRO A 176 28.68 61.58 -6.76
C PRO A 176 28.95 62.26 -5.39
N LYS A 177 29.27 61.46 -4.35
CA LYS A 177 30.23 61.71 -3.20
C LYS A 177 30.12 60.59 -2.13
N THR A 178 31.18 59.78 -1.85
CA THR A 178 32.18 59.86 -0.73
C THR A 178 31.54 59.82 0.68
N VAL A 179 31.97 59.11 1.75
CA VAL A 179 33.27 58.59 2.24
C VAL A 179 33.08 57.86 3.62
N ASP A 180 34.00 56.94 3.96
CA ASP A 180 34.70 56.69 5.26
C ASP A 180 34.14 55.89 6.49
N ASP A 181 35.13 55.21 7.13
CA ASP A 181 35.35 54.78 8.54
C ASP A 181 34.66 53.53 9.17
N VAL A 182 35.17 52.80 10.19
CA VAL A 182 36.47 52.30 10.73
C VAL A 182 36.14 51.57 12.07
N ALA A 183 36.93 50.55 12.46
CA ALA A 183 37.06 49.92 13.82
C ALA A 183 35.87 49.09 14.39
N GLY A 184 36.03 48.04 15.21
CA GLY A 184 37.19 47.35 15.79
C GLY A 184 36.77 46.26 16.82
N SER A 185 37.64 45.25 16.99
CA SER A 185 38.01 44.48 18.20
C SER A 185 36.99 43.81 19.17
N VAL A 186 37.39 42.59 19.58
CA VAL A 186 37.02 41.79 20.78
C VAL A 186 35.73 40.96 20.75
N VAL A 187 35.72 39.81 20.03
CA VAL A 187 34.74 38.72 20.29
C VAL A 187 35.32 37.29 20.10
N GLY A 188 36.62 37.13 19.85
CA GLY A 188 37.18 35.82 19.50
C GLY A 188 37.29 34.80 20.65
N GLU A 189 37.62 35.23 21.87
CA GLU A 189 38.10 34.30 22.90
C GLU A 189 36.99 33.62 23.73
N VAL A 190 35.76 34.13 23.68
CA VAL A 190 34.62 33.57 24.44
C VAL A 190 33.91 32.45 23.68
N VAL A 191 34.02 32.43 22.35
CA VAL A 191 33.28 31.49 21.49
C VAL A 191 33.87 30.08 21.55
N ASP A 192 35.20 29.95 21.66
CA ASP A 192 35.85 28.63 21.76
C ASP A 192 35.54 27.88 23.08
N GLN A 193 35.43 28.60 24.21
CA GLN A 193 35.09 27.97 25.50
C GLN A 193 33.66 27.43 25.59
N VAL A 194 32.73 27.97 24.79
CA VAL A 194 31.32 27.54 24.76
C VAL A 194 31.13 26.33 23.86
N MET A 195 31.92 26.21 22.79
CA MET A 195 31.79 25.12 21.83
C MET A 195 32.37 23.80 22.36
N GLU A 196 33.42 23.84 23.18
CA GLU A 196 34.01 22.62 23.76
C GLU A 196 33.11 22.00 24.86
N LYS A 197 32.52 22.83 25.74
CA LYS A 197 31.60 22.36 26.80
C LYS A 197 30.29 21.78 26.25
N THR A 198 29.89 22.16 25.04
CA THR A 198 28.66 21.67 24.40
C THR A 198 28.87 20.30 23.73
N ALA A 199 30.10 20.00 23.30
CA ALA A 199 30.46 18.73 22.65
C ALA A 199 30.61 17.55 23.63
N GLU A 200 30.97 17.77 24.89
CA GLU A 200 31.00 16.72 25.92
C GLU A 200 29.59 16.32 26.38
N LYS A 201 28.72 17.31 26.63
CA LYS A 201 27.33 17.07 27.04
C LYS A 201 26.53 16.30 25.99
N GLY A 202 26.77 16.59 24.71
CA GLY A 202 26.14 15.87 23.59
C GLY A 202 26.51 14.38 23.54
N ARG A 203 27.77 14.03 23.83
CA ARG A 203 28.26 12.64 23.82
C ARG A 203 27.78 11.84 25.03
N GLU A 204 27.62 12.48 26.19
CA GLU A 204 27.12 11.83 27.41
C GLU A 204 25.63 11.47 27.31
N LEU A 205 24.83 12.35 26.68
CA LEU A 205 23.40 12.08 26.43
C LEU A 205 23.18 10.94 25.44
N THR A 206 24.05 10.79 24.43
CA THR A 206 23.95 9.66 23.49
C THR A 206 24.28 8.33 24.16
N LYS A 207 25.28 8.30 25.05
CA LYS A 207 25.62 7.08 25.79
C LYS A 207 24.51 6.66 26.76
N LYS A 208 23.91 7.60 27.50
CA LYS A 208 22.74 7.34 28.36
C LYS A 208 21.51 6.89 27.57
N GLY A 209 21.26 7.49 26.40
CA GLY A 209 20.15 7.07 25.54
C GLY A 209 20.28 5.63 25.03
N ILE A 210 21.50 5.22 24.67
CA ILE A 210 21.77 3.86 24.19
C ILE A 210 21.68 2.83 25.32
N GLU A 211 22.11 3.15 26.54
CA GLU A 211 21.92 2.27 27.70
C GLU A 211 20.45 2.15 28.12
N ALA A 212 19.71 3.27 28.17
CA ALA A 212 18.28 3.24 28.48
C ALA A 212 17.48 2.41 27.46
N ALA A 213 17.86 2.45 26.18
CA ALA A 213 17.25 1.63 25.13
C ALA A 213 17.55 0.12 25.28
N LYS A 214 18.74 -0.23 25.78
CA LYS A 214 19.11 -1.62 26.09
C LYS A 214 18.35 -2.16 27.31
N ASP A 215 18.21 -1.36 28.36
CA ASP A 215 17.48 -1.78 29.57
C ASP A 215 15.97 -1.90 29.30
N TRP A 216 15.40 -0.97 28.53
CA TRP A 216 13.99 -1.07 28.10
C TRP A 216 13.73 -2.33 27.25
N SER A 217 14.67 -2.69 26.37
CA SER A 217 14.56 -3.91 25.56
C SER A 217 14.66 -5.18 26.40
N ARG A 218 15.46 -5.18 27.48
CA ARG A 218 15.60 -6.32 28.38
C ARG A 218 14.34 -6.51 29.23
N GLU A 219 13.80 -5.42 29.78
CA GLU A 219 12.55 -5.42 30.55
C GLU A 219 11.36 -5.92 29.71
N LYS A 220 11.25 -5.46 28.45
CA LYS A 220 10.20 -5.93 27.54
C LYS A 220 10.33 -7.41 27.16
N LEU A 221 11.55 -7.94 27.14
CA LEU A 221 11.79 -9.36 26.88
C LEU A 221 11.40 -10.23 28.07
N ASP A 222 11.60 -9.76 29.30
CA ASP A 222 11.18 -10.48 30.52
C ASP A 222 9.66 -10.43 30.73
N GLU A 223 9.00 -9.33 30.34
CA GLU A 223 7.54 -9.24 30.29
C GLU A 223 6.94 -10.25 29.30
N PHE A 224 7.58 -10.44 28.15
CA PHE A 224 7.15 -11.41 27.14
C PHE A 224 7.27 -12.85 27.64
N LYS A 225 8.41 -13.20 28.28
CA LYS A 225 8.64 -14.55 28.82
C LYS A 225 7.71 -14.91 29.97
N ASN A 226 7.33 -13.94 30.82
CA ASN A 226 6.39 -14.18 31.91
C ASN A 226 4.94 -14.33 31.44
N ARG A 227 4.60 -13.90 30.22
CA ARG A 227 3.25 -14.04 29.65
C ARG A 227 2.96 -15.47 29.19
N ASP A 228 3.99 -16.22 28.80
CA ASP A 228 3.90 -17.65 28.43
C ASP A 228 3.77 -18.59 29.64
N ALA A 229 3.94 -18.08 30.87
CA ALA A 229 3.82 -18.84 32.11
C ALA A 229 2.38 -18.89 32.68
N LYS A 230 1.35 -18.47 31.93
CA LYS A 230 -0.05 -18.56 32.38
C LYS A 230 -0.53 -20.02 32.30
N PRO A 231 -0.93 -20.66 33.43
CA PRO A 231 -1.35 -22.05 33.42
C PRO A 231 -2.66 -22.22 32.63
N ALA A 232 -2.70 -23.26 31.78
CA ALA A 232 -3.84 -23.59 30.94
C ALA A 232 -5.11 -23.83 31.76
N PRO A 233 -6.30 -23.36 31.31
CA PRO A 233 -7.55 -23.67 31.98
C PRO A 233 -7.86 -25.18 31.85
N LYS A 234 -8.08 -25.83 33.01
CA LYS A 234 -8.52 -27.23 33.11
C LYS A 234 -9.77 -27.46 32.26
N ALA A 235 -9.75 -28.56 31.51
CA ALA A 235 -10.89 -29.15 30.83
C ALA A 235 -12.08 -29.29 31.79
N ALA A 236 -13.21 -28.71 31.44
CA ALA A 236 -14.49 -28.99 32.07
C ALA A 236 -15.24 -29.98 31.16
N GLU A 237 -15.52 -31.14 31.75
CA GLU A 237 -16.36 -32.22 31.24
C GLU A 237 -17.75 -31.72 30.79
N GLY A 238 -18.32 -32.44 29.83
CA GLY A 238 -19.64 -32.14 29.25
C GLY A 238 -20.81 -32.44 30.18
N PRO A 239 -22.03 -32.32 29.63
CA PRO A 239 -22.99 -33.39 29.86
C PRO A 239 -23.67 -33.88 28.58
N GLU A 240 -23.86 -35.19 28.53
CA GLU A 240 -24.84 -35.92 27.72
C GLU A 240 -26.22 -35.24 27.78
N ALA A 241 -26.90 -35.18 26.63
CA ALA A 241 -28.30 -34.84 26.54
C ALA A 241 -29.10 -36.08 26.09
N PRO A 242 -30.34 -36.24 26.59
CA PRO A 242 -31.07 -37.52 26.67
C PRO A 242 -31.73 -37.98 25.36
#